data_AF-A0A1C7NQF7-F1
#
_entry.id   AF-A0A1C7NQF7-F1
#
_cell.length_a   1.000
_cell.length_b   1.000
_cell.length_c   1.000
_cell.angle_alpha   90.00
_cell.angle_beta   90.00
_cell.angle_gamma   90.00
#
_symmetry.space_group_name_H-M   'P 1'
#
loop_
_entity.id
_entity.type
_entity.pdbx_description
1 polymer ?
#
loop_
_entity_poly.entity_id
_entity_poly.type
_entity_poly.pdbx_seq_one_letter_code
_entity_poly.pdbx_strand_id
1 'polypeptide(L)'
;MLRPQYTRRPFELMILGRPGAGKRTLSDQFLRVKDVFFSINIAEDVPTVNVDRVDYILILIDLTQEDSMWLLDQALQQMNIRFLVKKLAIVVTKMDQIRQKEIEIHQIQSTLESYFDVPIFYVNLSRHFERTRLCQQLTQLIKTNTLQCRHVNTSTLGCIDLYDPEEPVAEEDDEDHEMTETSVTEPSQ
;
A
#
# COMPACT_ATOMS: atom_id res chain seq x y z
N MET A 1 -2.58 14.34 -31.07
CA MET A 1 -2.91 13.01 -30.52
C MET A 1 -3.93 13.18 -29.40
N LEU A 2 -5.15 12.67 -29.60
CA LEU A 2 -6.22 12.70 -28.61
C LEU A 2 -5.88 11.73 -27.48
N ARG A 3 -5.84 12.23 -26.24
CA ARG A 3 -5.62 11.40 -25.04
C ARG A 3 -6.78 10.38 -24.92
N PRO A 4 -6.53 9.12 -24.55
CA PRO A 4 -7.60 8.15 -24.37
C PRO A 4 -8.58 8.64 -23.30
N GLN A 5 -9.85 8.80 -23.68
CA GLN A 5 -10.98 9.14 -22.80
C GLN A 5 -11.40 7.92 -21.96
N TYR A 6 -10.53 7.42 -21.08
CA TYR A 6 -10.97 6.44 -20.08
C TYR A 6 -11.69 7.19 -18.95
N THR A 7 -13.01 7.32 -19.16
CA THR A 7 -14.11 7.61 -18.22
C THR A 7 -13.89 8.74 -17.19
N ARG A 8 -14.52 9.90 -17.44
CA ARG A 8 -14.67 11.05 -16.54
C ARG A 8 -15.49 10.77 -15.25
N ARG A 9 -15.51 9.54 -14.72
CA ARG A 9 -16.21 9.25 -13.47
C ARG A 9 -15.25 9.47 -12.29
N PRO A 10 -15.71 10.06 -11.18
CA PRO A 10 -14.90 10.13 -9.98
C PRO A 10 -14.65 8.72 -9.43
N PHE A 11 -13.50 8.51 -8.79
CA PHE A 11 -13.26 7.31 -7.99
C PHE A 11 -14.12 7.35 -6.74
N GLU A 12 -14.92 6.31 -6.55
CA GLU A 12 -15.72 6.17 -5.33
C GLU A 12 -14.84 5.60 -4.21
N LEU A 13 -14.41 6.49 -3.32
CA LEU A 13 -13.57 6.17 -2.17
C LEU A 13 -14.43 6.09 -0.91
N MET A 14 -14.28 5.02 -0.15
CA MET A 14 -14.85 4.93 1.20
C MET A 14 -13.75 5.02 2.24
N ILE A 15 -13.92 5.90 3.22
CA ILE A 15 -12.99 6.10 4.33
C ILE A 15 -13.71 5.72 5.63
N LEU A 16 -13.30 4.59 6.20
CA LEU A 16 -13.78 4.07 7.48
C LEU A 16 -12.80 4.46 8.58
N GLY A 17 -13.30 4.67 9.79
CA GLY A 17 -12.46 4.94 10.96
C GLY A 17 -13.26 5.52 12.10
N ARG A 18 -12.76 5.40 13.34
CA ARG A 18 -13.43 5.97 14.51
C ARG A 18 -13.40 7.52 14.53
N PRO A 19 -14.24 8.18 15.35
CA PRO A 19 -14.20 9.63 15.50
C PRO A 19 -12.80 10.12 15.87
N GLY A 20 -12.29 11.13 15.14
CA GLY A 20 -10.95 11.68 15.41
C GLY A 20 -9.78 10.99 14.71
N ALA A 21 -9.99 9.85 14.02
CA ALA A 21 -8.94 9.14 13.27
C ALA A 21 -8.35 9.94 12.08
N GLY A 22 -8.88 11.12 11.77
CA GLY A 22 -8.37 11.99 10.70
C GLY A 22 -9.01 11.79 9.32
N LYS A 23 -10.16 11.11 9.25
CA LYS A 23 -10.94 10.86 8.01
C LYS A 23 -11.16 12.14 7.17
N ARG A 24 -11.65 13.22 7.80
CA ARG A 24 -11.90 14.51 7.15
C ARG A 24 -10.62 15.13 6.61
N THR A 25 -9.56 15.17 7.42
CA THR A 25 -8.25 15.70 7.05
C THR A 25 -7.66 15.00 5.82
N LEU A 26 -7.79 13.66 5.75
CA LEU A 26 -7.34 12.90 4.60
C LEU A 26 -8.24 13.12 3.37
N SER A 27 -9.56 13.21 3.57
CA SER A 27 -10.52 13.51 2.50
C SER A 27 -10.24 14.86 1.85
N ASP A 28 -10.03 15.90 2.64
CA ASP A 28 -9.67 17.24 2.16
C ASP A 28 -8.36 17.23 1.37
N GLN A 29 -7.43 16.36 1.72
CA GLN A 29 -6.18 16.21 0.98
C GLN A 29 -6.42 15.55 -0.39
N PHE A 30 -7.25 14.50 -0.45
CA PHE A 30 -7.63 13.86 -1.72
C PHE A 30 -8.32 14.83 -2.68
N LEU A 31 -9.22 15.67 -2.18
CA LEU A 31 -9.92 16.68 -2.99
C LEU A 31 -8.98 17.76 -3.56
N ARG A 32 -7.75 17.91 -3.04
CA ARG A 32 -6.73 18.83 -3.58
C ARG A 32 -5.92 18.22 -4.72
N VAL A 33 -6.02 16.92 -4.96
CA VAL A 33 -5.31 16.24 -6.06
C VAL A 33 -5.94 16.68 -7.39
N LYS A 34 -5.15 17.28 -8.27
CA LYS A 34 -5.66 17.86 -9.53
C LYS A 34 -5.83 16.84 -10.66
N ASP A 35 -5.07 15.75 -10.60
CA ASP A 35 -4.98 14.78 -11.70
C ASP A 35 -6.09 13.72 -11.66
N VAL A 36 -6.90 13.72 -10.59
CA VAL A 36 -7.88 12.69 -10.28
C VAL A 36 -9.11 13.30 -9.60
N PHE A 37 -10.30 12.83 -9.97
CA PHE A 37 -11.54 13.18 -9.29
C PHE A 37 -11.92 12.08 -8.30
N PHE A 38 -12.22 12.45 -7.06
CA PHE A 38 -12.69 11.54 -6.01
C PHE A 38 -14.11 11.90 -5.58
N SER A 39 -14.93 10.87 -5.34
CA SER A 39 -16.20 10.94 -4.62
C SER A 39 -15.99 10.20 -3.31
N ILE A 40 -15.96 10.93 -2.19
CA ILE A 40 -15.50 10.39 -0.91
C ILE A 40 -16.69 10.22 0.04
N ASN A 41 -16.91 8.98 0.45
CA ASN A 41 -17.86 8.62 1.51
C ASN A 41 -17.09 8.36 2.80
N ILE A 42 -17.48 9.00 3.88
CA ILE A 42 -16.87 8.81 5.20
C ILE A 42 -17.88 8.08 6.08
N ALA A 43 -17.45 7.02 6.76
CA ALA A 43 -18.27 6.33 7.74
C ALA A 43 -17.46 5.96 8.99
N GLU A 44 -18.16 5.75 10.09
CA GLU A 44 -17.56 5.42 11.40
C GLU A 44 -17.71 3.95 11.77
N ASP A 45 -18.64 3.28 11.11
CA ASP A 45 -18.94 1.86 11.19
C ASP A 45 -18.99 1.27 9.78
N VAL A 46 -18.93 -0.05 9.71
CA VAL A 46 -19.06 -0.79 8.46
C VAL A 46 -20.49 -0.57 7.92
N PRO A 47 -20.67 -0.05 6.70
CA PRO A 47 -22.00 0.17 6.17
C PRO A 47 -22.72 -1.17 5.96
N THR A 48 -23.96 -1.25 6.46
CA THR A 48 -24.84 -2.41 6.30
C THR A 48 -25.45 -2.52 4.90
N VAL A 49 -25.39 -1.44 4.13
CA VAL A 49 -25.95 -1.36 2.77
C VAL A 49 -24.89 -1.73 1.74
N ASN A 50 -25.33 -2.36 0.66
CA ASN A 50 -24.47 -2.96 -0.34
C ASN A 50 -23.42 -1.98 -0.91
N VAL A 51 -22.15 -2.30 -0.67
CA VAL A 51 -20.98 -1.45 -0.96
C VAL A 51 -20.45 -1.63 -2.39
N ASP A 52 -21.21 -2.33 -3.24
CA ASP A 52 -20.79 -2.84 -4.56
C ASP A 52 -20.23 -1.78 -5.52
N ARG A 53 -20.58 -0.50 -5.35
CA ARG A 53 -20.08 0.60 -6.20
C ARG A 53 -18.76 1.22 -5.75
N VAL A 54 -18.27 0.91 -4.55
CA VAL A 54 -17.03 1.50 -4.05
C VAL A 54 -15.82 0.95 -4.84
N ASP A 55 -14.99 1.88 -5.31
CA ASP A 55 -13.78 1.56 -6.05
C ASP A 55 -12.64 1.17 -5.10
N TYR A 56 -12.54 1.83 -3.95
CA TYR A 56 -11.50 1.59 -2.95
C TYR A 56 -11.94 1.94 -1.53
N ILE A 57 -11.45 1.19 -0.55
CA ILE A 57 -11.75 1.34 0.87
C ILE A 57 -10.45 1.64 1.62
N LEU A 58 -10.48 2.68 2.45
CA LEU A 58 -9.43 3.01 3.39
C LEU A 58 -9.97 2.82 4.80
N ILE A 59 -9.31 2.00 5.61
CA ILE A 59 -9.63 1.88 7.04
C ILE A 59 -8.57 2.65 7.82
N LEU A 60 -8.99 3.67 8.56
CA LEU A 60 -8.11 4.45 9.41
C LEU A 60 -8.13 3.88 10.81
N ILE A 61 -6.94 3.49 11.28
CA ILE A 61 -6.71 2.98 12.64
C ILE A 61 -6.05 4.08 13.44
N ASP A 62 -6.73 4.54 14.48
CA ASP A 62 -6.20 5.51 15.43
C ASP A 62 -5.50 4.75 16.55
N LEU A 63 -4.17 4.88 16.65
CA LEU A 63 -3.40 4.16 17.68
C LEU A 63 -3.75 4.54 19.12
N THR A 64 -4.49 5.64 19.33
CA THR A 64 -4.91 6.14 20.64
C THR A 64 -6.33 5.71 21.02
N GLN A 65 -6.96 4.85 20.22
CA GLN A 65 -8.33 4.39 20.46
C GLN A 65 -8.44 2.90 20.16
N GLU A 66 -8.51 2.06 21.19
CA GLU A 66 -8.68 0.61 21.06
C GLU A 66 -9.88 0.22 20.17
N ASP A 67 -10.97 0.99 20.21
CA ASP A 67 -12.16 0.83 19.37
C ASP A 67 -11.88 0.81 17.85
N SER A 68 -10.71 1.31 17.42
CA SER A 68 -10.25 1.24 16.03
C SER A 68 -9.94 -0.21 15.62
N MET A 69 -9.44 -1.05 16.53
CA MET A 69 -9.20 -2.47 16.26
C MET A 69 -10.50 -3.24 16.13
N TRP A 70 -11.50 -2.93 16.97
CA TRP A 70 -12.83 -3.52 16.82
C TRP A 70 -13.43 -3.21 15.45
N LEU A 71 -13.30 -1.95 14.99
CA LEU A 71 -13.75 -1.56 13.66
C LEU A 71 -13.01 -2.34 12.56
N LEU A 72 -11.70 -2.52 12.70
CA LEU A 72 -10.91 -3.31 11.74
C LEU A 72 -11.42 -4.75 11.66
N ASP A 73 -11.58 -5.42 12.78
CA ASP A 73 -12.05 -6.80 12.85
C ASP A 73 -13.45 -6.94 12.23
N GLN A 74 -14.39 -6.06 12.60
CA GLN A 74 -15.72 -6.04 12.01
C GLN A 74 -15.70 -5.80 10.51
N ALA A 75 -14.85 -4.88 10.04
CA ALA A 75 -14.72 -4.54 8.64
C ALA A 75 -14.17 -5.72 7.83
N LEU A 76 -13.19 -6.44 8.36
CA LEU A 76 -12.60 -7.62 7.70
C LEU A 76 -13.59 -8.80 7.65
N GLN A 77 -14.37 -9.01 8.70
CA GLN A 77 -15.36 -10.10 8.77
C GLN A 77 -16.57 -9.86 7.85
N GLN A 78 -17.01 -8.61 7.71
CA GLN A 78 -18.22 -8.26 6.97
C GLN A 78 -17.98 -7.93 5.49
N MET A 79 -16.74 -7.57 5.10
CA MET A 79 -16.45 -7.21 3.71
C MET A 79 -16.44 -8.42 2.79
N ASN A 80 -16.96 -8.22 1.58
CA ASN A 80 -16.82 -9.19 0.51
C ASN A 80 -15.33 -9.39 0.16
N ILE A 81 -14.94 -10.65 -0.04
CA ILE A 81 -13.56 -11.06 -0.37
C ILE A 81 -12.93 -10.24 -1.49
N ARG A 82 -13.72 -9.81 -2.50
CA ARG A 82 -13.24 -8.99 -3.61
C ARG A 82 -12.62 -7.67 -3.14
N PHE A 83 -13.13 -7.07 -2.07
CA PHE A 83 -12.56 -5.85 -1.50
C PHE A 83 -11.24 -6.12 -0.80
N LEU A 84 -11.17 -7.20 -0.02
CA LEU A 84 -10.00 -7.60 0.75
C LEU A 84 -8.77 -7.86 -0.13
N VAL A 85 -8.95 -8.38 -1.35
CA VAL A 85 -7.81 -8.72 -2.23
C VAL A 85 -7.18 -7.50 -2.91
N LYS A 86 -7.97 -6.54 -3.38
CA LYS A 86 -7.45 -5.48 -4.28
C LYS A 86 -7.97 -4.08 -4.00
N LYS A 87 -8.95 -3.90 -3.12
CA LYS A 87 -9.65 -2.62 -2.93
C LYS A 87 -9.61 -2.11 -1.50
N LEU A 88 -8.63 -2.54 -0.72
CA LEU A 88 -8.49 -2.17 0.68
C LEU A 88 -7.05 -1.69 0.96
N ALA A 89 -6.93 -0.67 1.79
CA ALA A 89 -5.68 -0.32 2.48
C ALA A 89 -5.98 0.14 3.91
N ILE A 90 -5.01 -0.09 4.79
CA ILE A 90 -5.04 0.33 6.19
C ILE A 90 -4.16 1.58 6.34
N VAL A 91 -4.67 2.59 7.04
CA VAL A 91 -3.94 3.82 7.36
C VAL A 91 -3.88 3.95 8.87
N VAL A 92 -2.71 3.70 9.44
CA VAL A 92 -2.43 3.83 10.87
C VAL A 92 -2.03 5.27 11.17
N THR A 93 -2.73 5.89 12.11
CA THR A 93 -2.63 7.32 12.41
C THR A 93 -2.17 7.58 13.84
N LYS A 94 -1.73 8.82 14.10
CA LYS A 94 -1.22 9.29 15.40
C LYS A 94 0.00 8.51 15.91
N MET A 95 0.90 8.17 14.98
CA MET A 95 2.17 7.49 15.27
C MET A 95 3.07 8.28 16.25
N ASP A 96 2.89 9.61 16.33
CA ASP A 96 3.63 10.48 17.23
C ASP A 96 3.09 10.53 18.68
N GLN A 97 1.90 9.98 18.93
CA GLN A 97 1.24 10.00 20.25
C GLN A 97 1.60 8.77 21.09
N ILE A 98 2.88 8.46 21.19
CA ILE A 98 3.40 7.24 21.85
C ILE A 98 2.88 7.08 23.29
N ARG A 99 2.70 8.20 24.03
CA ARG A 99 2.23 8.19 25.42
C ARG A 99 0.74 7.88 25.58
N GLN A 100 -0.04 8.05 24.52
CA GLN A 100 -1.49 7.81 24.48
C GLN A 100 -1.82 6.58 23.62
N LYS A 101 -0.79 5.82 23.23
CA LYS A 101 -0.93 4.65 22.38
C LYS A 101 -1.60 3.54 23.17
N GLU A 102 -2.74 3.09 22.68
CA GLU A 102 -3.52 1.97 23.22
C GLU A 102 -3.34 0.70 22.36
N ILE A 103 -3.03 0.88 21.07
CA ILE A 103 -2.90 -0.23 20.11
C ILE A 103 -1.43 -0.40 19.73
N GLU A 104 -0.94 -1.63 19.76
CA GLU A 104 0.38 -1.96 19.23
C GLU A 104 0.34 -2.26 17.72
N ILE A 105 1.41 -1.87 17.01
CA ILE A 105 1.49 -2.06 15.56
C ILE A 105 1.46 -3.55 15.20
N HIS A 106 2.12 -4.38 16.02
CA HIS A 106 2.14 -5.83 15.81
C HIS A 106 0.73 -6.43 15.85
N GLN A 107 -0.18 -5.89 16.68
CA GLN A 107 -1.57 -6.37 16.76
C GLN A 107 -2.31 -6.14 15.44
N ILE A 108 -2.08 -4.99 14.80
CA ILE A 108 -2.65 -4.67 13.48
C ILE A 108 -2.11 -5.64 12.44
N GLN A 109 -0.79 -5.88 12.45
CA GLN A 109 -0.13 -6.80 11.51
C GLN A 109 -0.65 -8.22 11.67
N SER A 110 -0.67 -8.76 12.90
CA SER A 110 -1.17 -10.11 13.18
C SER A 110 -2.65 -10.28 12.83
N THR A 111 -3.45 -9.22 12.97
CA THR A 111 -4.86 -9.25 12.53
C THR A 111 -4.95 -9.40 11.01
N LEU A 112 -4.04 -8.79 10.25
CA LEU A 112 -4.05 -8.79 8.79
C LEU A 112 -3.31 -9.98 8.17
N GLU A 113 -2.40 -10.63 8.90
CA GLU A 113 -1.65 -11.82 8.45
C GLU A 113 -2.56 -12.96 7.98
N SER A 114 -3.75 -13.07 8.57
CA SER A 114 -4.76 -14.07 8.20
C SER A 114 -5.56 -13.70 6.94
N TYR A 115 -5.33 -12.51 6.40
CA TYR A 115 -6.02 -11.98 5.22
C TYR A 115 -5.02 -11.81 4.05
N PHE A 116 -5.51 -11.33 2.91
CA PHE A 116 -4.64 -11.03 1.75
C PHE A 116 -3.60 -9.97 2.09
N ASP A 117 -2.62 -9.78 1.22
CA ASP A 117 -1.58 -8.75 1.35
C ASP A 117 -2.19 -7.33 1.25
N VAL A 118 -2.74 -6.85 2.37
CA VAL A 118 -3.39 -5.54 2.49
C VAL A 118 -2.33 -4.49 2.78
N PRO A 119 -2.16 -3.46 1.94
CA PRO A 119 -1.20 -2.39 2.18
C PRO A 119 -1.48 -1.63 3.47
N ILE A 120 -0.45 -1.44 4.29
CA ILE A 120 -0.51 -0.67 5.54
C ILE A 120 0.35 0.58 5.41
N PHE A 121 -0.22 1.73 5.73
CA PHE A 121 0.46 3.02 5.72
C PHE A 121 0.49 3.62 7.13
N TYR A 122 1.66 4.09 7.55
CA TYR A 122 1.84 4.76 8.83
C TYR A 122 2.00 6.26 8.63
N VAL A 123 1.21 7.07 9.32
CA VAL A 123 1.17 8.52 9.07
C VAL A 123 0.83 9.33 10.32
N ASN A 124 1.39 10.54 10.41
CA ASN A 124 0.86 11.60 11.27
C ASN A 124 0.13 12.64 10.41
N LEU A 125 -1.20 12.56 10.38
CA LEU A 125 -2.02 13.45 9.54
C LEU A 125 -1.95 14.94 9.94
N SER A 126 -1.45 15.23 11.15
CA SER A 126 -1.14 16.59 11.61
C SER A 126 -0.01 17.22 10.79
N ARG A 127 0.96 16.42 10.32
CA ARG A 127 2.12 16.89 9.56
C ARG A 127 1.77 16.99 8.08
N HIS A 128 1.81 18.21 7.54
CA HIS A 128 1.42 18.50 6.15
C HIS A 128 2.20 17.66 5.12
N PHE A 129 3.51 17.52 5.32
CA PHE A 129 4.38 16.76 4.41
C PHE A 129 3.98 15.27 4.36
N GLU A 130 3.85 14.62 5.52
CA GLU A 130 3.45 13.21 5.62
C GLU A 130 2.06 12.98 5.00
N ARG A 131 1.09 13.86 5.31
CA ARG A 131 -0.25 13.79 4.73
C ARG A 131 -0.24 13.92 3.20
N THR A 132 0.55 14.84 2.66
CA THR A 132 0.65 15.04 1.20
C THR A 132 1.27 13.82 0.52
N ARG A 133 2.37 13.30 1.09
CA ARG A 133 3.05 12.11 0.56
C ARG A 133 2.15 10.87 0.60
N LEU A 134 1.46 10.64 1.73
CA LEU A 134 0.49 9.56 1.86
C LEU A 134 -0.60 9.65 0.79
N CYS A 135 -1.19 10.84 0.63
CA CYS A 135 -2.25 11.05 -0.35
C CYS A 135 -1.77 10.75 -1.78
N GLN A 136 -0.54 11.11 -2.13
CA GLN A 136 0.05 10.77 -3.43
C GLN A 136 0.22 9.25 -3.59
N GLN A 137 0.76 8.57 -2.58
CA GLN A 137 0.93 7.11 -2.58
C GLN A 137 -0.41 6.39 -2.72
N LEU A 138 -1.40 6.78 -1.91
CA LEU A 138 -2.76 6.21 -1.98
C LEU A 138 -3.43 6.51 -3.32
N THR A 139 -3.28 7.72 -3.88
CA THR A 139 -3.82 8.04 -5.22
C THR A 139 -3.22 7.12 -6.27
N GLN A 140 -1.91 6.90 -6.26
CA GLN A 140 -1.26 6.01 -7.21
C GLN A 140 -1.69 4.55 -7.02
N LEU A 141 -1.83 4.10 -5.77
CA LEU A 141 -2.34 2.76 -5.43
C LEU A 141 -3.77 2.57 -5.95
N ILE A 142 -4.67 3.51 -5.67
CA ILE A 142 -6.07 3.49 -6.12
C ILE A 142 -6.15 3.42 -7.64
N LYS A 143 -5.41 4.29 -8.36
CA LYS A 143 -5.37 4.29 -9.83
C LYS A 143 -4.92 2.94 -10.41
N THR A 144 -3.94 2.32 -9.77
CA THR A 144 -3.41 1.02 -10.20
C THR A 144 -4.42 -0.11 -9.94
N ASN A 145 -5.04 -0.12 -8.77
CA ASN A 145 -5.98 -1.16 -8.36
C ASN A 145 -7.33 -1.09 -9.07
N THR A 146 -7.69 0.07 -9.60
CA THR A 146 -8.91 0.31 -10.37
C THR A 146 -8.69 0.20 -11.89
N LEU A 147 -7.52 -0.28 -12.33
CA LEU A 147 -7.14 -0.51 -13.73
C LEU A 147 -7.22 0.75 -14.62
N GLN A 148 -7.11 1.94 -14.03
CA GLN A 148 -7.02 3.19 -14.79
C GLN A 148 -5.58 3.54 -15.20
N CYS A 149 -4.59 2.80 -14.70
CA CYS A 149 -3.24 2.79 -15.24
C CYS A 149 -3.15 1.81 -16.42
N ARG A 150 -2.76 2.31 -17.60
CA ARG A 150 -2.49 1.45 -18.77
C ARG A 150 -1.34 0.50 -18.42
N HIS A 151 -1.55 -0.81 -18.55
CA HIS A 151 -0.54 -1.88 -18.43
C HIS A 151 -0.01 -2.24 -17.02
N VAL A 152 -0.57 -1.71 -15.92
CA VAL A 152 -0.17 -2.12 -14.56
C VAL A 152 -1.39 -2.59 -13.79
N ASN A 153 -1.34 -3.82 -13.27
CA ASN A 153 -2.37 -4.36 -12.39
C ASN A 153 -1.76 -4.69 -11.01
N THR A 154 -2.59 -4.80 -9.97
CA THR A 154 -2.15 -5.11 -8.59
C THR A 154 -1.33 -6.39 -8.50
N SER A 155 -1.64 -7.39 -9.34
CA SER A 155 -0.90 -8.64 -9.38
C SER A 155 0.54 -8.45 -9.85
N THR A 156 0.81 -7.42 -10.67
CA THR A 156 2.18 -7.03 -11.05
C THR A 156 2.92 -6.32 -9.92
N LEU A 157 2.24 -5.51 -9.10
CA LEU A 157 2.89 -4.81 -7.96
C LEU A 157 3.39 -5.78 -6.88
N GLY A 158 2.67 -6.89 -6.63
CA GLY A 158 3.11 -7.94 -5.72
C GLY A 158 4.25 -8.82 -6.27
N CYS A 159 4.65 -8.63 -7.53
CA CYS A 159 5.79 -9.31 -8.15
C CYS A 159 7.00 -8.39 -8.37
N ILE A 160 6.91 -7.12 -7.96
CA ILE A 160 8.08 -6.25 -7.91
C ILE A 160 8.78 -6.58 -6.60
N ASP A 161 9.71 -7.52 -6.66
CA ASP A 161 10.69 -7.70 -5.59
C ASP A 161 11.34 -6.34 -5.36
N LEU A 162 11.08 -5.77 -4.18
CA LEU A 162 11.76 -4.56 -3.74
C LEU A 162 13.24 -4.92 -3.70
N TYR A 163 14.02 -4.33 -4.60
CA TYR A 163 15.47 -4.44 -4.65
C TYR A 163 16.03 -4.36 -3.23
N ASP A 164 16.60 -5.46 -2.74
CA ASP A 164 17.23 -5.52 -1.43
C ASP A 164 18.60 -4.86 -1.56
N PRO A 165 18.85 -3.68 -0.97
CA PRO A 165 20.15 -3.03 -1.06
C PRO A 165 21.26 -3.80 -0.32
N GLU A 166 20.94 -4.92 0.33
CA GLU A 166 21.89 -5.79 1.01
C GLU A 166 22.35 -7.00 0.16
N GLU A 167 22.04 -7.08 -1.13
CA GLU A 167 22.71 -8.07 -1.98
C GLU A 167 24.23 -7.79 -1.99
N PRO A 168 25.08 -8.70 -1.45
CA PRO A 168 26.51 -8.55 -1.58
C PRO A 168 26.84 -8.64 -3.07
N VAL A 169 27.50 -7.61 -3.60
CA VAL A 169 28.14 -7.68 -4.90
C VAL A 169 29.05 -8.90 -4.84
N ALA A 170 28.72 -9.94 -5.61
CA ALA A 170 29.60 -11.09 -5.77
C ALA A 170 30.95 -10.53 -6.20
N GLU A 171 31.96 -10.71 -5.36
CA GLU A 171 33.35 -10.45 -5.74
C GLU A 171 33.61 -11.29 -6.98
N GLU A 172 33.79 -10.63 -8.13
CA GLU A 172 34.27 -11.29 -9.33
C GLU A 172 35.67 -11.82 -8.99
N ASP A 173 35.79 -13.13 -8.80
CA ASP A 173 37.07 -13.82 -8.70
C ASP A 173 37.85 -13.52 -9.98
N ASP A 174 38.83 -12.62 -9.89
CA ASP A 174 39.87 -12.41 -10.88
C ASP A 174 40.68 -13.72 -11.01
N GLU A 175 40.23 -14.63 -11.89
CA GLU A 175 41.05 -15.74 -12.37
C GLU A 175 42.17 -15.18 -13.27
N ASP A 176 43.27 -14.79 -12.64
CA ASP A 176 44.54 -14.53 -13.31
C ASP A 176 45.01 -15.79 -14.05
N HIS A 177 44.99 -15.71 -15.38
CA HIS A 177 45.57 -16.68 -16.31
C HIS A 177 47.09 -16.82 -16.10
N GLU A 178 47.51 -17.84 -15.35
CA GLU A 178 48.91 -18.28 -15.36
C GLU A 178 49.15 -19.33 -16.46
N MET A 179 49.60 -18.86 -17.62
CA MET A 179 50.05 -19.70 -18.74
C MET A 179 51.38 -20.38 -18.38
N THR A 180 51.33 -21.66 -18.01
CA THR A 180 52.51 -22.53 -17.94
C THR A 180 52.55 -23.47 -19.15
N GLU A 181 53.26 -23.07 -20.19
CA GLU A 181 53.72 -23.98 -21.24
C GLU A 181 54.78 -24.92 -20.66
N THR A 182 54.52 -26.24 -20.70
CA THR A 182 55.59 -27.23 -20.53
C THR A 182 55.47 -28.39 -21.51
N SER A 183 56.47 -28.44 -22.39
CA SER A 183 57.12 -29.60 -23.02
C SER A 183 56.27 -30.59 -23.84
N VAL A 184 56.34 -30.42 -25.17
CA VAL A 184 56.26 -31.52 -26.13
C VAL A 184 57.63 -32.19 -26.20
N THR A 185 57.70 -33.47 -25.87
CA THR A 185 58.87 -34.34 -26.10
C THR A 185 58.41 -35.46 -27.00
N GLU A 186 59.01 -35.63 -28.18
CA GLU A 186 59.07 -36.93 -28.86
C GLU A 186 60.45 -37.18 -29.47
N PRO A 187 60.87 -38.46 -29.59
CA PRO A 187 62.26 -38.85 -29.74
C PRO A 187 62.63 -39.32 -31.16
N SER A 188 63.91 -39.21 -31.51
CA SER A 188 64.67 -40.02 -32.51
C SER A 188 66.13 -39.52 -32.40
N GLN A 189 67.15 -40.32 -32.07
CA GLN A 189 67.56 -41.62 -32.62
C GLN A 189 67.82 -42.68 -31.55
#